data_AF-A0A6H9LP25-F1
#
_entry.id   AF-A0A6H9LP25-F1
#
_cell.length_a   1.000
_cell.length_b   1.000
_cell.length_c   1.000
_cell.angle_alpha   90.00
_cell.angle_beta   90.00
_cell.angle_gamma   90.00
#
_symmetry.space_group_name_H-M   'P 1'
#
loop_
_entity.id
_entity.type
_entity.pdbx_description
1 polymer ?
#
loop_
_entity_poly.entity_id
_entity_poly.type
_entity_poly.pdbx_seq_one_letter_code
_entity_poly.pdbx_strand_id
1 'polypeptide(L)'
;AIETRWNPEIKSLGMEMHNFDGGIEFKLLSVNKGNAVKKILAENDVSNAAIAYLGDDLTDEDAFEALGDCGLKVYVNHNIRKTYADIRITPPEELYEFLDRWLESVQK
;
A
#
# COMPACT_ATOMS: atom_id res chain seq x y z
N ALA A 1 -24.88 10.02 13.46
CA ALA A 1 -23.57 9.35 13.63
C ALA A 1 -22.49 10.35 13.20
N ILE A 2 -21.28 10.28 13.77
CA ILE A 2 -20.19 11.26 13.54
C ILE A 2 -20.00 11.57 12.04
N GLU A 3 -20.11 10.56 11.19
CA GLU A 3 -20.01 10.73 9.74
C GLU A 3 -21.00 11.73 9.14
N THR A 4 -22.29 11.66 9.54
CA THR A 4 -23.34 12.55 9.01
C THR A 4 -23.10 14.01 9.34
N ARG A 5 -22.38 14.30 10.43
CA ARG A 5 -22.11 15.66 10.88
C ARG A 5 -21.01 16.33 10.07
N TRP A 6 -19.93 15.61 9.76
CA TRP A 6 -18.72 16.21 9.18
C TRP A 6 -18.56 16.00 7.66
N ASN A 7 -19.28 15.05 7.05
CA ASN A 7 -19.14 14.72 5.62
C ASN A 7 -19.27 15.93 4.65
N PRO A 8 -20.19 16.90 4.86
CA PRO A 8 -20.30 18.05 3.96
C PRO A 8 -19.05 18.96 3.96
N GLU A 9 -18.47 19.17 5.15
CA GLU A 9 -17.31 20.06 5.35
C GLU A 9 -16.01 19.38 4.92
N ILE A 10 -15.87 18.08 5.16
CA ILE A 10 -14.70 17.29 4.73
C ILE A 10 -14.63 17.25 3.20
N LYS A 11 -15.76 17.02 2.52
CA LYS A 11 -15.80 16.98 1.05
C LYS A 11 -15.45 18.33 0.42
N SER A 12 -15.88 19.44 1.01
CA SER A 12 -15.56 20.77 0.47
C SER A 12 -14.07 21.11 0.61
N LEU A 13 -13.37 20.48 1.57
CA LEU A 13 -11.92 20.55 1.74
C LEU A 13 -11.15 19.55 0.85
N GLY A 14 -11.82 18.79 -0.02
CA GLY A 14 -11.20 17.79 -0.88
C GLY A 14 -10.68 16.57 -0.10
N MET A 15 -11.31 16.27 1.04
CA MET A 15 -10.96 15.16 1.90
C MET A 15 -12.05 14.08 1.84
N GLU A 16 -11.69 12.88 2.29
CA GLU A 16 -12.58 11.78 2.56
C GLU A 16 -12.42 11.28 3.99
N MET A 17 -13.46 10.63 4.48
CA MET A 17 -13.53 10.06 5.80
C MET A 17 -13.75 8.56 5.66
N HIS A 18 -12.88 7.77 6.27
CA HIS A 18 -12.89 6.32 6.21
C HIS A 18 -12.91 5.74 7.61
N ASN A 19 -13.62 4.62 7.80
CA ASN A 19 -13.48 3.83 9.01
C ASN A 19 -12.21 2.99 8.89
N PHE A 20 -11.41 2.93 9.95
CA PHE A 20 -10.24 2.05 10.05
C PHE A 20 -10.29 1.27 11.37
N ASP A 21 -9.42 0.27 11.52
CA ASP A 21 -9.36 -0.52 12.76
C ASP A 21 -8.98 0.38 13.95
N GLY A 22 -9.98 0.68 14.78
CA GLY A 22 -9.83 1.54 15.96
C GLY A 22 -10.29 2.99 15.80
N GLY A 23 -10.84 3.43 14.65
CA GLY A 23 -11.35 4.79 14.55
C GLY A 23 -11.78 5.29 13.17
N ILE A 24 -11.69 6.60 13.00
CA ILE A 24 -12.02 7.35 11.77
C ILE A 24 -10.76 8.06 11.27
N GLU A 25 -10.43 7.86 10.00
CA GLU A 25 -9.34 8.55 9.31
C GLU A 25 -9.90 9.63 8.39
N PHE A 26 -9.21 10.79 8.35
CA PHE A 26 -9.47 11.87 7.41
C PHE A 26 -8.30 11.94 6.42
N LYS A 27 -8.57 11.73 5.14
CA LYS A 27 -7.55 11.63 4.10
C LYS A 27 -7.79 12.67 3.01
N LEU A 28 -6.73 13.36 2.57
CA LEU A 28 -6.79 14.19 1.37
C LEU A 28 -6.89 13.30 0.14
N LEU A 29 -7.86 13.58 -0.74
CA LEU A 29 -8.05 12.82 -1.99
C LEU A 29 -6.83 12.83 -2.90
N SER A 30 -6.01 13.87 -2.82
CA SER A 30 -4.82 14.04 -3.64
C SER A 30 -3.59 13.30 -3.10
N VAL A 31 -3.67 12.65 -1.94
CA VAL A 31 -2.54 11.99 -1.28
C VAL A 31 -2.87 10.54 -1.01
N ASN A 32 -2.15 9.64 -1.66
CA ASN A 32 -2.25 8.20 -1.46
C ASN A 32 -0.87 7.53 -1.42
N LYS A 33 -0.86 6.24 -1.07
CA LYS A 33 0.37 5.44 -0.97
C LYS A 33 1.10 5.36 -2.33
N GLY A 34 0.36 5.39 -3.44
CA GLY A 34 0.93 5.49 -4.79
C GLY A 34 1.74 6.77 -5.04
N ASN A 35 1.33 7.92 -4.49
CA ASN A 35 2.13 9.14 -4.55
C ASN A 35 3.47 8.97 -3.83
N ALA A 36 3.48 8.30 -2.68
CA ALA A 36 4.70 8.01 -1.93
C ALA A 36 5.63 7.08 -2.70
N VAL A 37 5.11 6.00 -3.29
CA VAL A 37 5.88 5.09 -4.15
C VAL A 37 6.53 5.85 -5.31
N LYS A 38 5.76 6.62 -6.08
CA LYS A 38 6.28 7.41 -7.20
C LYS A 38 7.38 8.37 -6.76
N LYS A 39 7.21 9.01 -5.61
CA LYS A 39 8.21 9.94 -5.06
C LYS A 39 9.51 9.22 -4.67
N ILE A 40 9.42 8.11 -3.94
CA ILE A 40 10.60 7.32 -3.55
C ILE A 40 11.36 6.83 -4.78
N LEU A 41 10.66 6.30 -5.78
CA LEU A 41 11.29 5.83 -7.02
C LEU A 41 11.96 6.97 -7.80
N ALA A 42 11.37 8.16 -7.82
CA ALA A 42 11.93 9.32 -8.52
C ALA A 42 13.14 9.94 -7.79
N GLU A 43 13.19 9.84 -6.46
CA GLU A 43 14.24 10.44 -5.63
C GLU A 43 15.47 9.54 -5.44
N ASN A 44 15.40 8.27 -5.87
CA ASN A 44 16.48 7.29 -5.69
C ASN A 44 16.93 6.69 -7.02
N ASP A 45 18.22 6.34 -7.13
CA ASP A 45 18.70 5.52 -8.25
C ASP A 45 18.30 4.07 -8.03
N VAL A 46 17.22 3.67 -8.70
CA VAL A 46 16.64 2.33 -8.60
C VAL A 46 16.99 1.41 -9.77
N SER A 47 17.89 1.84 -10.67
CA SER A 47 18.22 1.11 -11.90
C SER A 47 18.74 -0.31 -11.65
N ASN A 48 19.39 -0.54 -10.50
CA ASN A 48 19.89 -1.85 -10.06
C ASN A 48 19.31 -2.30 -8.72
N ALA A 49 18.22 -1.67 -8.25
CA ALA A 49 17.61 -2.03 -6.96
C ALA A 49 16.58 -3.14 -7.13
N ALA A 50 16.60 -4.13 -6.24
CA ALA A 50 15.45 -5.00 -6.04
C ALA A 50 14.38 -4.24 -5.25
N ILE A 51 13.16 -4.14 -5.78
CA ILE A 51 12.06 -3.39 -5.16
C ILE A 51 10.89 -4.34 -4.93
N ALA A 52 10.31 -4.27 -3.73
CA ALA A 52 9.03 -4.89 -3.42
C ALA A 52 8.16 -3.95 -2.58
N TYR A 53 6.84 -4.02 -2.77
CA TYR A 53 5.86 -3.35 -1.93
C TYR A 53 4.91 -4.40 -1.33
N LEU A 54 4.79 -4.40 0.00
CA LEU A 54 3.95 -5.33 0.75
C LEU A 54 2.80 -4.54 1.39
N GLY A 55 1.57 -4.89 1.07
CA GLY A 55 0.37 -4.20 1.54
C GLY A 55 -0.78 -5.15 1.83
N ASP A 56 -1.65 -4.80 2.78
CA ASP A 56 -2.67 -5.69 3.35
C ASP A 56 -4.11 -5.23 3.08
N ASP A 57 -4.32 -3.97 2.69
CA ASP A 57 -5.65 -3.37 2.59
C ASP A 57 -5.96 -2.77 1.21
N LEU A 58 -7.13 -2.15 1.06
CA LEU A 58 -7.55 -1.52 -0.21
C LEU A 58 -6.71 -0.28 -0.57
N THR A 59 -6.14 0.42 0.40
CA THR A 59 -5.36 1.63 0.17
C THR A 59 -4.00 1.33 -0.47
N ASP A 60 -3.50 0.10 -0.32
CA ASP A 60 -2.27 -0.37 -0.97
C ASP A 60 -2.43 -0.63 -2.47
N GLU A 61 -3.65 -0.71 -2.99
CA GLU A 61 -3.89 -0.87 -4.44
C GLU A 61 -3.33 0.33 -5.24
N ASP A 62 -3.40 1.55 -4.68
CA ASP A 62 -2.76 2.74 -5.25
C ASP A 62 -1.24 2.58 -5.34
N ALA A 63 -0.62 1.91 -4.35
CA ALA A 63 0.81 1.65 -4.31
C ALA A 63 1.21 0.56 -5.31
N PHE A 64 0.41 -0.50 -5.41
CA PHE A 64 0.61 -1.56 -6.40
C PHE A 64 0.54 -1.01 -7.83
N GLU A 65 -0.50 -0.23 -8.16
CA GLU A 65 -0.62 0.38 -9.49
C GLU A 65 0.54 1.34 -9.77
N ALA A 66 0.94 2.15 -8.77
CA ALA A 66 2.06 3.07 -8.89
C ALA A 66 3.43 2.39 -9.07
N LEU A 67 3.63 1.21 -8.47
CA LEU A 67 4.87 0.45 -8.62
C LEU A 67 5.00 -0.13 -10.02
N GLY A 68 3.88 -0.47 -10.68
CA GLY A 68 3.88 -0.97 -12.05
C GLY A 68 4.74 -2.21 -12.21
N ASP A 69 5.67 -2.18 -13.17
CA ASP A 69 6.63 -3.26 -13.45
C ASP A 69 8.00 -3.01 -12.79
N CYS A 70 8.14 -1.95 -11.99
CA CYS A 70 9.42 -1.59 -11.36
C CYS A 70 9.79 -2.48 -10.16
N GLY A 71 8.86 -3.29 -9.65
CA GLY A 71 9.09 -4.13 -8.48
C GLY A 71 7.95 -5.10 -8.22
N LEU A 72 8.17 -6.00 -7.26
CA LEU A 72 7.21 -7.03 -6.87
C LEU A 72 6.12 -6.45 -5.97
N LYS A 73 4.85 -6.66 -6.34
CA LYS A 73 3.69 -6.22 -5.55
C LYS A 73 3.12 -7.42 -4.80
N VAL A 74 3.08 -7.33 -3.47
CA VAL A 74 2.74 -8.44 -2.59
C VAL A 74 1.54 -8.08 -1.73
N TYR A 75 0.44 -8.81 -1.91
CA TYR A 75 -0.75 -8.68 -1.07
C TYR A 75 -0.63 -9.59 0.15
N VAL A 76 -0.59 -8.99 1.34
CA VAL A 76 -0.35 -9.65 2.62
C VAL A 76 -1.68 -9.79 3.36
N ASN A 77 -2.43 -10.86 3.09
CA ASN A 77 -3.75 -11.03 3.69
C ASN A 77 -4.23 -12.48 3.67
N HIS A 78 -5.15 -12.83 4.58
CA HIS A 78 -5.81 -14.13 4.61
C HIS A 78 -6.92 -14.29 3.56
N ASN A 79 -7.50 -13.20 3.07
CA ASN A 79 -8.67 -13.21 2.18
C ASN A 79 -8.29 -13.14 0.70
N ILE A 80 -8.94 -13.95 -0.15
CA ILE A 80 -8.70 -13.90 -1.60
C ILE A 80 -9.59 -12.81 -2.17
N ARG A 81 -9.02 -11.90 -2.95
CA ARG A 81 -9.75 -10.84 -3.66
C ARG A 81 -9.07 -10.49 -4.97
N LYS A 82 -9.76 -9.71 -5.80
CA LYS A 82 -9.12 -9.01 -6.92
C LYS A 82 -8.18 -7.93 -6.37
N THR A 83 -6.96 -7.89 -6.88
CA THR A 83 -5.89 -6.97 -6.48
C THR A 83 -4.96 -6.73 -7.67
N TYR A 84 -4.24 -5.61 -7.69
CA TYR A 84 -3.13 -5.32 -8.60
C TYR A 84 -1.80 -5.95 -8.15
N ALA A 85 -1.76 -6.64 -7.00
CA ALA A 85 -0.60 -7.39 -6.57
C ALA A 85 -0.31 -8.58 -7.49
N ASP A 86 0.97 -8.92 -7.65
CA ASP A 86 1.42 -10.04 -8.48
C ASP A 86 1.25 -11.38 -7.74
N ILE A 87 1.49 -11.35 -6.42
CA ILE A 87 1.37 -12.52 -5.55
C ILE A 87 0.61 -12.17 -4.28
N ARG A 88 0.07 -13.20 -3.64
CA ARG A 88 -0.49 -13.12 -2.30
C ARG A 88 0.31 -14.01 -1.36
N ILE A 89 0.56 -13.53 -0.16
CA ILE A 89 1.07 -14.31 0.97
C ILE A 89 0.12 -14.20 2.16
N THR A 90 0.13 -15.21 3.03
CA THR A 90 -0.71 -15.32 4.22
C THR A 90 0.16 -15.06 5.47
N PRO A 91 -0.04 -13.94 6.18
CA PRO A 91 0.72 -13.64 7.40
C PRO A 91 0.25 -14.50 8.59
N PRO A 92 1.07 -14.65 9.65
CA PRO A 92 2.40 -14.06 9.81
C PRO A 92 3.55 -14.90 9.22
N GLU A 93 3.43 -16.22 9.11
CA GLU A 93 4.56 -17.10 8.79
C GLU A 93 5.12 -16.87 7.38
N GLU A 94 4.27 -16.76 6.35
CA GLU A 94 4.74 -16.55 4.97
C GLU A 94 5.35 -15.15 4.78
N LEU A 95 4.95 -14.18 5.60
CA LEU A 95 5.57 -12.85 5.61
C LEU A 95 7.00 -12.90 6.15
N TYR A 96 7.22 -13.63 7.25
CA TYR A 96 8.57 -13.82 7.76
C TYR A 96 9.44 -14.58 6.76
N GLU A 97 8.93 -15.67 6.17
CA GLU A 97 9.66 -16.41 5.15
C GLU A 97 10.02 -15.53 3.95
N PHE A 98 9.10 -14.70 3.48
CA PHE A 98 9.36 -13.75 2.40
C PHE A 98 10.52 -12.81 2.75
N LEU A 99 10.48 -12.20 3.93
CA LEU A 99 11.49 -11.22 4.36
C LEU A 99 12.87 -11.86 4.55
N ASP A 100 12.93 -13.07 5.11
CA ASP A 100 14.18 -13.83 5.26
C ASP A 100 14.80 -14.14 3.90
N ARG A 101 14.00 -14.66 2.96
CA ARG A 101 14.45 -14.97 1.59
C ARG A 101 14.83 -13.72 0.81
N TRP A 102 14.12 -12.62 1.03
CA TRP A 102 14.47 -11.32 0.44
C TRP A 102 15.85 -10.86 0.92
N LEU A 103 16.09 -10.90 2.23
CA LEU A 103 17.37 -10.52 2.83
C LEU A 103 18.53 -11.37 2.29
N GLU A 104 18.35 -12.70 2.22
CA GLU A 104 19.35 -13.61 1.64
C GLU A 104 19.63 -13.31 0.16
N SER A 105 18.63 -12.84 -0.59
CA SER A 105 18.77 -12.55 -2.01
C SER A 105 19.54 -11.26 -2.29
N VAL A 106 19.43 -10.25 -1.42
CA VAL A 106 20.06 -8.93 -1.59
C VAL A 106 21.44 -8.83 -0.95
N GLN A 107 21.84 -9.80 -0.13
CA GLN A 107 23.17 -9.87 0.50
C GLN A 107 24.24 -10.60 -0.34
N LYS A 108 23.89 -11.08 -1.53
CA LYS A 108 24.82 -11.72 -2.48
C LYS A 108 25.53 -10.69 -3.35
#